data_AF-E3M5D2-F1
#
_entry.id   AF-E3M5D2-F1
#
_cell.length_a   1.000
_cell.length_b   1.000
_cell.length_c   1.000
_cell.angle_alpha   90.00
_cell.angle_beta   90.00
_cell.angle_gamma   90.00
#
_symmetry.space_group_name_H-M   'P 1'
#
loop_
_entity.id
_entity.type
_entity.pdbx_description
1 polymer ?
#
loop_
_entity_poly.entity_id
_entity_poly.type
_entity_poly.pdbx_seq_one_letter_code
_entity_poly.pdbx_strand_id
1 'polypeptide(L)'
;MSALPILELPILVLMKILRIIDVETVIPISLCSRKMYHLVKTFRDKSDTLRLKIDGIDLRVQLATPDGNYHEVEVVAGTSETAEWVKIDGHLVPIDRSRKHHGWNTYWDDKVKGMQSIMEYLSDLLSK
;
A
#
# COMPACT_ATOMS: atom_id res chain seq x y z
N MET A 1 -17.74 -13.84 0.13
CA MET A 1 -16.92 -12.82 0.81
C MET A 1 -17.87 -11.98 1.65
N SER A 2 -17.75 -12.03 2.98
CA SER A 2 -18.46 -11.09 3.85
C SER A 2 -17.98 -9.67 3.52
N ALA A 3 -18.90 -8.72 3.47
CA ALA A 3 -18.50 -7.32 3.38
C ALA A 3 -17.64 -6.98 4.60
N LEU A 4 -16.54 -6.24 4.40
CA LEU A 4 -15.77 -5.72 5.53
C LEU A 4 -16.73 -4.88 6.38
N PRO A 5 -17.00 -5.19 7.66
CA PRO A 5 -18.00 -4.47 8.46
C PRO A 5 -17.74 -2.96 8.53
N ILE A 6 -16.47 -2.56 8.40
CA ILE A 6 -16.06 -1.15 8.32
C ILE A 6 -16.75 -0.40 7.17
N LEU A 7 -17.04 -1.07 6.05
CA LEU A 7 -17.67 -0.48 4.87
C LEU A 7 -19.17 -0.19 5.04
N GLU A 8 -19.76 -0.68 6.13
CA GLU A 8 -21.14 -0.39 6.53
C GLU A 8 -21.24 0.88 7.38
N LEU A 9 -20.10 1.38 7.87
CA LEU A 9 -20.07 2.63 8.63
C LEU A 9 -20.48 3.82 7.75
N PRO A 10 -21.12 4.85 8.34
CA PRO A 10 -21.41 6.09 7.64
C PRO A 10 -20.15 6.70 7.04
N ILE A 11 -20.28 7.31 5.85
CA ILE A 11 -19.15 7.88 5.09
C ILE A 11 -18.33 8.89 5.90
N LEU A 12 -18.98 9.66 6.79
CA LEU A 12 -18.33 10.62 7.68
C LEU A 12 -17.42 9.95 8.72
N VAL A 13 -17.79 8.75 9.18
CA VAL A 13 -16.99 7.97 10.13
C VAL A 13 -15.78 7.40 9.40
N LEU A 14 -15.97 6.81 8.22
CA LEU A 14 -14.89 6.33 7.36
C LEU A 14 -13.88 7.44 7.03
N MET A 15 -14.37 8.63 6.69
CA MET A 15 -13.51 9.78 6.42
C MET A 15 -12.66 10.16 7.64
N LYS A 16 -13.26 10.20 8.84
CA LYS A 16 -12.52 10.52 10.07
C LYS A 16 -11.44 9.47 10.36
N ILE A 17 -11.77 8.19 10.22
CA ILE A 17 -10.84 7.07 10.42
C ILE A 17 -9.67 7.18 9.44
N LEU A 18 -9.93 7.33 8.14
CA LEU A 18 -8.89 7.34 7.11
C LEU A 18 -7.97 8.59 7.17
N ARG A 19 -8.40 9.66 7.84
CA ARG A 19 -7.57 10.87 8.07
C ARG A 19 -6.58 10.72 9.22
N ILE A 20 -6.83 9.83 10.17
CA ILE A 20 -5.98 9.65 11.36
C ILE A 20 -5.05 8.45 11.26
N ILE A 21 -5.33 7.51 10.35
CA ILE A 21 -4.49 6.33 10.15
C ILE A 21 -3.20 6.76 9.44
N ASP A 22 -2.09 6.22 9.94
CA ASP A 22 -0.76 6.40 9.36
C ASP A 22 -0.65 5.80 7.95
N VAL A 23 0.34 6.24 7.20
CA VAL A 23 0.44 5.81 5.81
C VAL A 23 0.83 4.34 5.65
N GLU A 24 1.56 3.76 6.61
CA GLU A 24 1.95 2.35 6.59
C GLU A 24 0.73 1.42 6.65
N THR A 25 -0.27 1.81 7.43
CA THR A 25 -1.52 1.08 7.61
C THR A 25 -2.52 1.39 6.49
N VAL A 26 -2.47 2.58 5.90
CA VAL A 26 -3.36 2.97 4.79
C VAL A 26 -3.07 2.17 3.50
N ILE A 27 -1.80 1.85 3.23
CA ILE A 27 -1.40 1.06 2.05
C ILE A 27 -2.10 -0.31 1.98
N PRO A 28 -1.97 -1.22 2.97
CA PRO A 28 -2.63 -2.52 2.93
C PRO A 28 -4.17 -2.39 2.93
N ILE A 29 -4.72 -1.39 3.63
CA ILE A 29 -6.17 -1.11 3.60
C ILE A 29 -6.65 -0.82 2.17
N SER A 30 -5.89 -0.02 1.41
CA SER A 30 -6.24 0.31 0.03
C SER A 30 -6.28 -0.93 -0.88
N LEU A 31 -5.48 -1.95 -0.58
CA LEU A 31 -5.36 -3.19 -1.35
C LEU A 31 -6.50 -4.19 -1.10
N CYS A 32 -7.24 -4.05 0.01
CA CYS A 32 -8.31 -5.00 0.36
C CYS A 32 -9.47 -5.03 -0.64
N SER A 33 -9.76 -3.90 -1.30
CA SER A 33 -10.79 -3.85 -2.35
C SER A 33 -10.71 -2.54 -3.15
N ARG A 34 -11.31 -2.55 -4.34
CA ARG A 34 -11.48 -1.32 -5.15
C ARG A 34 -12.24 -0.22 -4.40
N LYS A 35 -13.21 -0.58 -3.54
CA LYS A 35 -13.95 0.40 -2.72
C LYS A 35 -13.03 1.05 -1.69
N MET A 36 -12.21 0.25 -0.99
CA MET A 36 -11.23 0.78 -0.03
C MET A 36 -10.17 1.65 -0.70
N TYR A 37 -9.66 1.23 -1.86
CA TYR A 37 -8.76 2.03 -2.68
C TYR A 37 -9.31 3.45 -2.90
N HIS A 38 -10.55 3.57 -3.39
CA HIS A 38 -11.16 4.87 -3.64
C HIS A 38 -11.40 5.67 -2.36
N LEU A 39 -11.86 5.03 -1.28
CA LEU A 39 -12.05 5.70 0.00
C LEU A 39 -10.74 6.27 0.55
N VAL A 40 -9.65 5.50 0.49
CA VAL A 40 -8.31 5.95 0.88
C VAL A 40 -7.88 7.13 0.01
N LYS A 41 -7.91 6.98 -1.32
CA LYS A 41 -7.49 8.03 -2.26
C LYS A 41 -8.25 9.35 -2.05
N THR A 42 -9.54 9.27 -1.69
CA THR A 42 -10.39 10.45 -1.48
C THR A 42 -10.23 11.06 -0.09
N PHE A 43 -10.17 10.25 0.97
CA PHE A 43 -10.31 10.76 2.34
C PHE A 43 -9.02 10.82 3.14
N ARG A 44 -7.96 10.11 2.73
CA ARG A 44 -6.65 10.21 3.39
C ARG A 44 -6.24 11.68 3.50
N ASP A 45 -5.63 12.04 4.62
CA ASP A 45 -5.03 13.36 4.76
C ASP A 45 -3.85 13.53 3.78
N LYS A 46 -3.90 14.58 2.96
CA LYS A 46 -2.87 14.93 1.96
C LYS A 46 -2.09 16.19 2.35
N SER A 47 -2.26 16.66 3.59
CA SER A 47 -1.51 17.78 4.16
C SER A 47 -0.01 17.46 4.22
N ASP A 48 0.35 16.20 4.50
CA ASP A 48 1.73 15.74 4.52
C ASP A 48 2.30 15.55 3.11
N THR A 49 3.48 16.14 2.89
CA THR A 49 4.23 15.97 1.64
C THR A 49 5.00 14.65 1.69
N LEU A 50 4.35 13.58 1.25
CA LEU A 50 5.00 12.29 1.06
C LEU A 50 5.87 12.28 -0.20
N ARG A 51 7.01 11.60 -0.14
CA ARG A 51 7.88 11.41 -1.31
C ARG A 51 8.03 9.93 -1.62
N LEU A 52 7.61 9.52 -2.82
CA LEU A 52 7.98 8.23 -3.38
C LEU A 52 9.45 8.27 -3.81
N LYS A 53 10.20 7.23 -3.45
CA LYS A 53 11.55 6.95 -3.92
C LYS A 53 11.64 5.50 -4.34
N ILE A 54 12.48 5.23 -5.34
CA ILE A 54 12.84 3.88 -5.74
C ILE A 54 14.26 3.63 -5.25
N ASP A 55 14.43 2.57 -4.45
CA ASP A 55 15.73 1.98 -4.19
C ASP A 55 15.95 0.85 -5.19
N GLY A 56 16.80 1.12 -6.18
CA GLY A 56 17.12 0.17 -7.25
C GLY A 56 18.06 -0.96 -6.82
N ILE A 57 18.75 -0.84 -5.67
CA ILE A 57 19.67 -1.86 -5.18
C ILE A 57 18.88 -2.97 -4.50
N ASP A 58 17.98 -2.59 -3.60
CA ASP A 58 17.17 -3.53 -2.82
C ASP A 58 15.80 -3.80 -3.45
N LEU A 59 15.49 -3.19 -4.60
CA LEU A 59 14.19 -3.30 -5.30
C LEU A 59 13.03 -2.97 -4.36
N ARG A 60 13.09 -1.78 -3.77
CA ARG A 60 12.09 -1.27 -2.83
C ARG A 60 11.48 0.04 -3.33
N VAL A 61 10.18 0.19 -3.13
CA VAL A 61 9.52 1.48 -3.20
C VAL A 61 9.41 2.03 -1.79
N GLN A 62 10.10 3.15 -1.55
CA GLN A 62 10.13 3.82 -0.27
C GLN A 62 9.20 5.02 -0.27
N LEU A 63 8.46 5.16 0.82
CA LEU A 63 7.62 6.30 1.09
C LEU A 63 8.22 7.09 2.26
N ALA A 64 8.79 8.25 1.95
CA ALA A 64 9.39 9.12 2.94
C ALA A 64 8.34 10.07 3.54
N THR A 65 8.25 10.11 4.86
CA THR A 65 7.41 11.05 5.62
C THR A 65 8.22 12.30 6.02
N PRO A 66 7.56 13.44 6.32
CA PRO A 66 8.25 14.70 6.63
C PRO A 66 9.17 14.66 7.85
N ASP A 67 8.90 13.76 8.81
CA ASP A 67 9.69 13.52 10.02
C ASP A 67 10.97 12.70 9.78
N GLY A 68 11.21 12.28 8.53
CA GLY A 68 12.39 11.50 8.14
C GLY A 68 12.22 10.00 8.28
N ASN A 69 11.03 9.51 8.67
CA ASN A 69 10.72 8.08 8.62
C ASN A 69 10.47 7.60 7.19
N TYR A 70 10.61 6.29 6.99
CA TYR A 70 10.39 5.62 5.71
C TYR A 70 9.53 4.39 5.90
N HIS A 71 8.56 4.20 5.02
CA HIS A 71 7.79 2.97 4.90
C HIS A 71 8.09 2.32 3.57
N GLU A 72 8.29 1.01 3.58
CA GLU A 72 8.80 0.30 2.42
C GLU A 72 7.79 -0.71 1.88
N VAL A 73 7.71 -0.79 0.55
CA VAL A 73 7.12 -1.93 -0.15
C VAL A 73 8.22 -2.57 -0.98
N GLU A 74 8.68 -3.74 -0.55
CA GLU A 74 9.77 -4.49 -1.15
C GLU A 74 9.25 -5.47 -2.19
N VAL A 75 10.01 -5.62 -3.29
CA VAL A 75 9.74 -6.61 -4.34
C VAL A 75 10.67 -7.81 -4.15
N VAL A 76 10.10 -8.91 -3.69
CA VAL A 76 10.80 -10.16 -3.46
C VAL A 76 10.44 -11.21 -4.51
N ALA A 77 11.39 -12.13 -4.75
CA ALA A 77 11.15 -13.31 -5.57
C ALA A 77 10.62 -14.47 -4.71
N GLY A 78 9.92 -15.39 -5.35
CA GLY A 78 9.41 -16.61 -4.72
C GLY A 78 8.01 -16.41 -4.14
N THR A 79 7.68 -17.19 -3.11
CA THR A 79 6.35 -17.18 -2.47
C THR A 79 6.50 -17.27 -0.96
N SER A 80 5.49 -16.82 -0.22
CA SER A 80 5.38 -16.99 1.23
C SER A 80 4.11 -17.77 1.53
N GLU A 81 4.24 -18.82 2.36
CA GLU A 81 3.10 -19.68 2.76
C GLU A 81 2.04 -18.92 3.56
N THR A 82 2.44 -17.82 4.21
CA THR A 82 1.56 -16.99 5.04
C THR A 82 1.06 -15.74 4.31
N ALA A 83 1.39 -15.57 3.02
CA ALA A 83 1.02 -14.39 2.26
C ALA A 83 -0.47 -14.38 1.90
N GLU A 84 -1.05 -13.19 1.96
CA GLU A 84 -2.38 -12.92 1.42
C GLU A 84 -2.29 -12.51 -0.04
N TRP A 85 -3.34 -12.75 -0.82
CA TRP A 85 -3.36 -12.36 -2.23
C TRP A 85 -4.09 -11.03 -2.41
N VAL A 86 -3.41 -10.06 -3.02
CA VAL A 86 -3.93 -8.73 -3.30
C VAL A 86 -3.80 -8.36 -4.76
N LYS A 87 -4.60 -7.40 -5.21
CA LYS A 87 -4.54 -6.91 -6.58
C LYS A 87 -3.78 -5.58 -6.64
N ILE A 88 -2.60 -5.59 -7.27
CA ILE A 88 -1.76 -4.40 -7.50
C ILE A 88 -1.68 -4.16 -9.01
N ASP A 89 -2.18 -3.01 -9.46
CA ASP A 89 -2.19 -2.62 -10.88
C ASP A 89 -2.66 -3.76 -11.82
N GLY A 90 -3.80 -4.38 -11.51
CA GLY A 90 -4.31 -5.48 -12.33
C GLY A 90 -3.74 -6.87 -12.02
N HIS A 91 -2.57 -6.95 -11.39
CA HIS A 91 -1.86 -8.19 -11.06
C HIS A 91 -2.28 -8.74 -9.71
N LEU A 92 -2.61 -10.04 -9.67
CA LEU A 92 -2.89 -10.74 -8.41
C LEU A 92 -1.55 -11.26 -7.86
N VAL A 93 -1.10 -10.71 -6.74
CA VAL A 93 0.22 -11.00 -6.16
C VAL A 93 0.14 -11.29 -4.67
N PRO A 94 1.01 -12.16 -4.12
CA PRO A 94 1.10 -12.37 -2.69
C PRO A 94 1.72 -11.15 -1.99
N ILE A 95 1.22 -10.84 -0.80
CA ILE A 95 1.74 -9.81 0.10
C ILE A 95 1.86 -10.36 1.52
N ASP A 96 2.94 -10.01 2.22
CA ASP A 96 3.04 -10.21 3.66
C ASP A 96 3.79 -9.07 4.36
N ARG A 97 3.68 -9.03 5.69
CA ARG A 97 4.38 -8.07 6.51
C ARG A 97 5.86 -8.46 6.57
N SER A 98 6.75 -7.54 6.23
CA SER A 98 8.19 -7.83 6.25
C SER A 98 8.65 -8.13 7.68
N ARG A 99 9.43 -9.21 7.83
CA ARG A 99 10.05 -9.60 9.11
C ARG A 99 11.36 -8.87 9.37
N LYS A 100 11.96 -8.26 8.34
CA LYS A 100 13.27 -7.62 8.39
C LYS A 100 13.19 -6.11 8.32
N HIS A 101 12.21 -5.60 7.58
CA HIS A 101 12.02 -4.17 7.30
C HIS A 101 10.69 -3.69 7.88
N HIS A 102 10.59 -2.41 8.22
CA HIS A 102 9.33 -1.77 8.59
C HIS A 102 8.52 -1.50 7.30
N GLY A 103 7.90 -2.56 6.79
CA GLY A 103 7.25 -2.51 5.48
C GLY A 103 6.49 -3.77 5.08
N TRP A 104 6.15 -3.82 3.80
CA TRP A 104 5.41 -4.91 3.18
C TRP A 104 6.28 -5.58 2.11
N ASN A 105 6.26 -6.89 2.06
CA ASN A 105 6.85 -7.63 0.95
C ASN A 105 5.75 -7.96 -0.04
N THR A 106 6.04 -7.77 -1.32
CA THR A 106 5.19 -8.25 -2.41
C THR A 106 6.00 -9.20 -3.27
N TYR A 107 5.37 -10.31 -3.66
CA TYR A 107 6.05 -11.40 -4.33
C TYR A 107 5.77 -11.38 -5.82
N TRP A 108 6.83 -11.27 -6.63
CA TRP A 108 6.74 -11.10 -8.08
C TRP A 108 7.72 -12.01 -8.80
N ASP A 109 7.25 -12.66 -9.86
CA ASP A 109 8.11 -13.44 -10.77
C ASP A 109 9.04 -12.51 -11.56
N ASP A 110 8.49 -11.40 -12.06
CA ASP A 110 9.25 -10.32 -12.69
C ASP A 110 9.35 -9.14 -11.73
N LYS A 111 10.54 -8.96 -11.14
CA LYS A 111 10.78 -7.91 -10.15
C LYS A 111 10.72 -6.50 -10.74
N VAL A 112 11.15 -6.32 -11.99
CA VAL A 112 11.13 -4.99 -12.64
C VAL A 112 9.68 -4.58 -12.86
N LYS A 113 8.86 -5.51 -13.33
CA LYS A 113 7.41 -5.32 -13.46
C LYS A 113 6.74 -5.06 -12.12
N GLY A 114 7.14 -5.79 -11.07
CA GLY A 114 6.64 -5.56 -9.71
C GLY A 114 6.94 -4.16 -9.21
N MET A 115 8.17 -3.70 -9.40
CA MET A 115 8.58 -2.33 -9.04
C MET A 115 7.76 -1.26 -9.76
N GLN A 116 7.56 -1.42 -11.08
CA GLN A 116 6.73 -0.51 -11.87
C GLN A 116 5.28 -0.49 -11.37
N SER A 117 4.68 -1.68 -11.18
CA SER A 117 3.29 -1.82 -10.73
C SER A 117 3.04 -1.17 -9.37
N ILE A 118 3.97 -1.35 -8.42
CA ILE A 118 3.87 -0.75 -7.08
C ILE A 118 4.06 0.77 -7.15
N MET A 119 5.03 1.23 -7.94
CA MET A 119 5.28 2.66 -8.12
C MET A 119 4.05 3.36 -8.72
N GLU A 120 3.45 2.79 -9.77
CA GLU A 120 2.24 3.31 -10.40
C GLU A 120 1.06 3.30 -9.43
N TYR A 121 0.84 2.19 -8.73
CA TYR A 121 -0.22 2.06 -7.74
C TYR A 121 -0.11 3.10 -6.63
N LEU A 122 1.06 3.25 -6.01
CA LEU A 122 1.28 4.19 -4.91
C LEU A 122 1.25 5.65 -5.40
N SER A 123 1.81 5.93 -6.59
CA SER A 123 1.73 7.27 -7.17
C SER A 123 0.29 7.70 -7.42
N ASP A 124 -0.55 6.80 -7.93
CA ASP A 124 -1.96 7.08 -8.15
C ASP A 124 -2.74 7.18 -6.83
N LEU A 125 -2.48 6.29 -5.87
CA LEU A 125 -3.12 6.31 -4.54
C LEU A 125 -2.84 7.61 -3.77
N LEU A 126 -1.60 8.10 -3.86
CA LEU A 126 -1.11 9.27 -3.11
C LEU A 126 -1.23 10.59 -3.89
N SER A 127 -1.70 10.55 -5.13
CA SER A 127 -1.97 11.73 -5.94
C SER A 127 -2.96 12.68 -5.25
N LYS A 128 -2.83 13.98 -5.50
CA LYS A 128 -3.73 15.01 -4.95
C LYS A 128 -5.12 14.92 -5.55
#